data_AF-F6HWT1-F1
#
_entry.id   AF-F6HWT1-F1
#
_cell.length_a   1.000
_cell.length_b   1.000
_cell.length_c   1.000
_cell.angle_alpha   90.00
_cell.angle_beta   90.00
_cell.angle_gamma   90.00
#
_symmetry.space_group_name_H-M   'P 1'
#
loop_
_entity.id
_entity.type
_entity.pdbx_description
1 polymer ?
#
loop_
_entity_poly.entity_id
_entity_poly.type
_entity_poly.pdbx_seq_one_letter_code
_entity_poly.pdbx_strand_id
1 'polypeptide(L)'
;VKKLEREKRLDVIVDRNLNRNYDIQEVEMMIQVALLCTQPSPGDRPAMSEVVRMLEGEGLAERWEEWQHVEVSRRQEAERLQRRFDCGEDSLYHHDAIELSGGR
;
A
#
# COMPACT_ATOMS: atom_id res chain seq x y z
N VAL A 1 3.63 4.07 6.03
CA VAL A 1 4.52 2.88 6.08
C VAL A 1 5.45 2.79 4.87
N LYS A 2 4.97 2.68 3.62
CA LYS A 2 5.83 2.56 2.41
C LYS A 2 6.94 3.63 2.27
N LYS A 3 6.68 4.87 2.69
CA LYS A 3 7.69 5.94 2.71
C LYS A 3 8.82 5.65 3.72
N LEU A 4 8.45 5.19 4.91
CA LEU A 4 9.39 4.88 5.99
C LEU A 4 10.26 3.67 5.67
N GLU A 5 9.69 2.66 5.01
CA GLU A 5 10.45 1.49 4.52
C GLU A 5 11.52 1.93 3.51
N ARG A 6 11.16 2.76 2.52
CA ARG A 6 12.13 3.32 1.56
C ARG A 6 13.22 4.17 2.20
N GLU A 7 12.88 4.93 3.24
CA GLU A 7 13.83 5.75 4.00
C GLU A 7 14.63 4.94 5.04
N LYS A 8 14.33 3.65 5.23
CA LYS A 8 14.86 2.79 6.31
C LYS A 8 14.70 3.39 7.71
N ARG A 9 13.58 4.07 7.94
CA ARG A 9 13.20 4.73 9.22
C ARG A 9 12.04 4.01 9.90
N LEU A 10 12.18 2.69 10.04
CA LEU A 10 11.13 1.81 10.52
C LEU A 10 10.96 1.86 12.04
N ASP A 11 12.01 2.24 12.77
CA ASP A 11 12.02 2.43 14.23
C ASP A 11 10.92 3.36 14.75
N VAL A 12 10.50 4.34 13.93
CA VAL A 12 9.47 5.33 14.29
C VAL A 12 8.08 4.70 14.47
N ILE A 13 7.83 3.53 13.86
CA ILE A 13 6.53 2.85 13.88
C ILE A 13 6.54 1.53 14.66
N VAL A 14 7.67 1.13 15.22
CA VAL A 14 7.75 -0.04 16.09
C VAL A 14 7.07 0.27 17.43
N ASP A 15 6.39 -0.72 18.01
CA ASP A 15 5.76 -0.58 19.32
C ASP A 15 6.79 -0.16 20.38
N ARG A 16 6.49 0.94 21.08
CA ARG A 16 7.35 1.49 22.14
C ARG A 16 7.49 0.53 23.32
N ASN A 17 6.51 -0.33 23.56
CA ASN A 17 6.53 -1.32 24.65
C ASN A 17 7.57 -2.42 24.43
N LEU A 18 8.08 -2.59 23.20
CA LEU A 18 9.19 -3.50 22.93
C LEU A 18 10.52 -2.98 23.51
N ASN A 19 10.59 -1.72 23.98
CA ASN A 19 11.76 -1.16 24.65
C ASN A 19 13.08 -1.33 23.87
N ARG A 20 13.02 -1.24 22.53
CA ARG A 20 14.15 -1.51 21.61
C ARG A 20 14.72 -2.93 21.67
N ASN A 21 13.98 -3.89 22.24
CA ASN A 21 14.32 -5.30 22.23
C ASN A 21 13.76 -5.97 20.98
N TYR A 22 14.28 -5.59 19.81
CA TYR A 22 13.91 -6.18 18.53
C TYR A 22 15.09 -6.09 17.55
N ASP A 23 15.14 -7.02 16.60
CA ASP A 23 16.05 -6.91 15.47
C ASP A 23 15.41 -6.02 14.38
N ILE A 24 16.17 -5.05 13.88
CA ILE A 24 15.69 -4.18 12.81
C ILE A 24 15.45 -4.93 11.50
N GLN A 25 16.20 -6.01 11.23
CA GLN A 25 16.02 -6.85 10.05
C GLN A 25 14.72 -7.64 10.13
N GLU A 26 14.38 -8.17 11.30
CA GLU A 26 13.09 -8.84 11.52
C GLU A 26 11.92 -7.86 11.37
N VAL A 27 12.05 -6.64 11.91
CA VAL A 27 11.04 -5.58 11.72
C VAL A 27 10.88 -5.25 10.25
N GLU A 28 11.97 -5.11 9.51
CA GLU A 28 11.93 -4.85 8.08
C GLU A 28 11.21 -5.97 7.31
N MET A 29 11.61 -7.23 7.55
CA MET A 29 10.98 -8.41 6.98
C MET A 29 9.48 -8.44 7.24
N MET A 30 9.07 -8.23 8.50
CA MET A 30 7.66 -8.21 8.91
C MET A 30 6.87 -7.11 8.20
N ILE A 31 7.47 -5.94 8.02
CA ILE A 31 6.83 -4.81 7.33
C ILE A 31 6.69 -5.10 5.83
N GLN A 32 7.69 -5.70 5.19
CA GLN A 32 7.62 -6.11 3.79
C GLN A 32 6.49 -7.12 3.56
N VAL A 33 6.45 -8.18 4.39
CA VAL A 33 5.38 -9.18 4.36
C VAL A 33 4.00 -8.54 4.58
N ALA A 34 3.87 -7.65 5.57
CA ALA A 34 2.62 -6.93 5.84
C ALA A 34 2.18 -6.07 4.65
N LEU A 35 3.10 -5.39 3.97
CA LEU A 35 2.82 -4.58 2.78
C LEU A 35 2.37 -5.44 1.59
N LEU A 36 2.95 -6.63 1.41
CA LEU A 36 2.50 -7.60 0.40
C LEU A 36 1.09 -8.15 0.72
N CYS A 37 0.79 -8.42 1.98
CA CYS A 37 -0.52 -8.95 2.42
C CYS A 37 -1.65 -7.91 2.34
N THR A 38 -1.33 -6.62 2.47
CA THR A 38 -2.32 -5.53 2.51
C THR A 38 -2.49 -4.83 1.15
N GLN A 39 -2.13 -5.53 0.06
CA GLN A 39 -2.29 -4.99 -1.28
C GLN A 39 -3.77 -4.70 -1.61
N PRO A 40 -4.07 -3.59 -2.32
CA PRO A 40 -5.45 -3.19 -2.60
C PRO A 40 -6.22 -4.25 -3.38
N SER A 41 -5.60 -4.80 -4.42
CA SER A 41 -6.14 -5.90 -5.20
C SER A 41 -6.01 -7.22 -4.41
N PRO A 42 -7.10 -7.97 -4.20
CA PRO A 42 -7.04 -9.28 -3.57
C PRO A 42 -6.16 -10.29 -4.32
N GLY A 43 -6.08 -10.17 -5.65
CA GLY A 43 -5.30 -11.09 -6.49
C GLY A 43 -3.79 -10.95 -6.35
N ASP A 44 -3.30 -9.79 -5.88
CA ASP A 44 -1.87 -9.55 -5.70
C ASP A 44 -1.35 -10.01 -4.33
N ARG A 45 -2.28 -10.30 -3.40
CA ARG A 45 -1.93 -10.71 -2.04
C ARG A 45 -1.36 -12.13 -2.06
N PRO A 46 -0.26 -12.40 -1.32
CA PRO A 46 0.29 -13.75 -1.22
C PRO A 46 -0.69 -14.73 -0.57
N ALA A 47 -0.61 -15.99 -1.00
CA ALA A 47 -1.30 -17.07 -0.29
C ALA A 47 -0.67 -17.26 1.10
N MET A 48 -1.45 -17.72 2.08
CA MET A 48 -0.94 -17.92 3.44
C MET A 48 0.25 -18.90 3.50
N SER A 49 0.32 -19.89 2.60
CA SER A 49 1.48 -20.78 2.47
C SER A 49 2.74 -20.03 2.04
N GLU A 50 2.63 -19.07 1.14
CA GLU A 50 3.75 -18.23 0.72
C GLU A 50 4.17 -17.29 1.84
N VAL A 51 3.22 -16.74 2.60
CA VAL A 51 3.50 -15.93 3.78
C VAL A 51 4.33 -16.70 4.80
N VAL A 52 3.96 -17.96 5.09
CA VAL A 52 4.75 -18.81 5.99
C VAL A 52 6.17 -19.01 5.47
N ARG A 53 6.34 -19.33 4.18
CA ARG A 53 7.67 -19.50 3.57
C ARG A 53 8.52 -18.22 3.64
N MET A 54 7.91 -17.06 3.41
CA MET A 54 8.60 -15.76 3.56
C MET A 54 9.06 -15.53 5.00
N LEU A 55 8.25 -15.89 5.99
CA LEU A 55 8.60 -15.80 7.41
C LEU A 55 9.65 -16.84 7.84
N GLU A 56 9.74 -17.97 7.15
CA GLU A 56 10.80 -18.97 7.31
C GLU A 56 12.11 -18.58 6.61
N GLY A 57 12.12 -17.45 5.89
CA GLY A 57 13.31 -16.88 5.23
C GLY A 57 13.44 -17.20 3.74
N GLU A 58 12.37 -17.71 3.10
CA GLU A 58 12.39 -18.09 1.69
C GLU A 58 11.59 -17.12 0.80
N GLY A 59 12.19 -16.66 -0.31
CA GLY A 59 11.45 -16.06 -1.43
C GLY A 59 10.94 -14.62 -1.22
N LEU A 60 11.19 -14.01 -0.05
CA LEU A 60 10.74 -12.65 0.23
C LEU A 60 11.49 -11.61 -0.63
N ALA A 61 12.80 -11.76 -0.81
CA ALA A 61 13.61 -10.79 -1.52
C ALA A 61 13.17 -10.65 -2.98
N GLU A 62 13.02 -11.77 -3.68
CA GLU A 62 12.59 -11.82 -5.07
C GLU A 62 11.19 -11.20 -5.22
N ARG A 63 10.26 -11.61 -4.36
CA ARG A 63 8.88 -11.10 -4.39
C ARG A 63 8.82 -9.60 -4.06
N TRP A 64 9.67 -9.13 -3.16
CA TRP A 64 9.73 -7.73 -2.78
C TRP A 64 10.23 -6.86 -3.92
N GLU A 65 11.23 -7.31 -4.67
CA GLU A 65 11.72 -6.62 -5.87
C GLU A 65 10.63 -6.48 -6.93
N GLU A 66 9.91 -7.56 -7.24
CA GLU A 66 8.77 -7.53 -8.17
C GLU A 66 7.71 -6.51 -7.74
N TRP A 67 7.38 -6.50 -6.46
CA TRP A 67 6.41 -5.56 -5.91
C TRP A 67 6.87 -4.10 -6.02
N GLN A 68 8.14 -3.80 -5.78
CA GLN A 68 8.68 -2.44 -5.94
C GLN A 68 8.52 -1.93 -7.38
N HIS A 69 8.78 -2.79 -8.38
CA HIS A 69 8.57 -2.44 -9.78
C HIS A 69 7.10 -2.13 -10.09
N VAL A 70 6.19 -2.98 -9.64
CA VAL A 70 4.74 -2.80 -9.84
C VAL A 70 4.23 -1.54 -9.14
N GLU A 71 4.66 -1.29 -7.90
CA GLU A 71 4.25 -0.11 -7.12
C GLU A 71 4.74 1.20 -7.77
N VAL A 72 5.96 1.22 -8.30
CA VAL A 72 6.49 2.37 -9.06
C VAL A 72 5.65 2.62 -10.32
N SER A 73 5.36 1.58 -11.10
CA SER A 73 4.50 1.68 -12.29
C SER A 73 3.11 2.20 -11.94
N ARG A 74 2.46 1.61 -10.92
CA ARG A 74 1.13 2.05 -10.46
C ARG A 74 1.13 3.51 -10.01
N ARG A 75 2.18 3.94 -9.31
CA ARG A 75 2.31 5.34 -8.89
C ARG A 75 2.46 6.28 -10.08
N GLN A 76 3.30 5.92 -11.06
CA GLN A 76 3.45 6.71 -12.28
C GLN A 76 2.15 6.78 -13.09
N GLU A 77 1.41 5.68 -13.17
CA GLU A 77 0.09 5.64 -13.82
C GLU A 77 -0.93 6.52 -13.10
N ALA A 78 -0.98 6.46 -11.76
CA ALA A 78 -1.84 7.33 -10.96
C ALA A 78 -1.47 8.82 -11.17
N GLU A 79 -0.18 9.16 -11.17
CA GLU A 79 0.31 10.52 -11.43
C GLU A 79 0.01 10.97 -12.88
N ARG A 80 0.08 10.05 -13.85
CA ARG A 80 -0.31 10.30 -15.25
C ARG A 80 -1.81 10.53 -15.39
N LEU A 81 -2.63 9.71 -14.73
CA LEU A 81 -4.08 9.90 -14.67
C LEU A 81 -4.40 11.26 -14.06
N GLN A 82 -3.79 11.56 -12.90
CA GLN A 82 -3.98 12.83 -12.21
C GLN A 82 -3.61 14.02 -13.09
N ARG A 83 -2.46 13.99 -13.77
CA ARG A 83 -2.07 15.01 -14.75
C ARG A 83 -3.02 15.12 -15.94
N ARG A 84 -3.65 14.02 -16.36
CA ARG A 84 -4.65 14.01 -17.43
C ARG A 84 -5.95 14.69 -17.00
N PHE A 85 -6.30 14.62 -15.71
CA PHE A 85 -7.48 15.29 -15.14
C PHE A 85 -7.22 16.75 -14.74
N ASP A 86 -5.96 17.17 -14.63
CA ASP A 86 -5.55 18.55 -14.26
C ASP A 86 -5.75 19.58 -15.40
N CYS A 87 -6.28 19.17 -16.56
CA CYS A 87 -6.76 20.07 -17.61
C CYS A 87 -8.28 19.89 -17.76
N GLY A 88 -9.05 20.53 -16.87
CA GLY A 88 -10.50 20.50 -16.93
C GLY A 88 -11.27 20.97 -15.69
N GLU A 89 -10.75 21.91 -14.89
CA GLU A 89 -11.59 22.65 -13.94
C GLU A 89 -12.20 23.85 -14.66
N ASP A 90 -13.36 23.67 -15.29
CA ASP A 90 -14.27 24.78 -15.57
C ASP A 90 -15.75 24.39 -15.76
N SER A 91 -16.18 23.13 -15.62
CA SER A 91 -17.63 22.81 -15.77
C SER A 91 -18.13 21.51 -15.14
N LEU A 92 -17.96 21.30 -13.83
CA LEU A 92 -18.72 20.22 -13.16
C LEU A 92 -19.20 20.58 -11.75
N TYR A 93 -19.94 21.67 -11.61
CA TYR A 93 -20.84 21.87 -10.47
C TYR A 93 -22.28 22.01 -10.99
N HIS A 94 -22.93 20.87 -11.21
CA HIS A 94 -24.38 20.78 -11.11
C HIS A 94 -24.73 19.34 -10.71
N HIS A 95 -24.56 19.04 -9.43
CA HIS A 95 -25.16 17.87 -8.80
C HIS A 95 -26.39 18.38 -8.06
N ASP A 96 -27.46 18.65 -8.79
CA ASP A 96 -28.73 19.03 -8.17
C ASP A 96 -29.42 17.77 -7.64
N ALA A 97 -29.80 17.82 -6.36
CA ALA A 97 -30.50 16.75 -5.68
C ALA A 97 -31.92 16.60 -6.26
N ILE A 98 -32.28 15.38 -6.65
CA ILE A 98 -33.65 15.04 -7.03
C ILE A 98 -34.50 15.03 -5.75
N GLU A 99 -35.32 16.06 -5.56
CA GLU A 99 -36.32 16.06 -4.49
C GLU A 99 -37.46 15.09 -4.86
N LEU A 100 -37.54 13.97 -4.13
CA LEU A 100 -38.71 13.09 -4.14
C LEU A 100 -39.81 13.77 -3.32
N SER A 101 -40.70 14.52 -3.99
CA SER A 101 -41.92 14.98 -3.33
C SER A 101 -42.75 13.77 -2.89
N GLY A 102 -43.03 13.76 -1.59
CA GLY A 102 -43.63 12.66 -0.86
C GLY A 102 -45.08 12.40 -1.26
N GLY A 103 -45.50 11.17 -1.00
CA GLY A 103 -46.85 10.73 -1.27
C GLY A 103 -47.90 11.49 -0.47
N ARG A 104 -49.03 11.77 -1.13
CA ARG A 104 -50.36 11.29 -0.77
C ARG A 104 -51.25 11.28 -2.00
#